data_AF-A0A011P6Q0-F1
#
_entry.id   AF-A0A011P6Q0-F1
#
_cell.length_a   1.000
_cell.length_b   1.000
_cell.length_c   1.000
_cell.angle_alpha   90.00
_cell.angle_beta   90.00
_cell.angle_gamma   90.00
#
_symmetry.space_group_name_H-M   'P 1'
#
loop_
_entity.id
_entity.type
_entity.pdbx_description
1 polymer ?
#
loop_
_entity_poly.entity_id
_entity_poly.type
_entity_poly.pdbx_seq_one_letter_code
_entity_poly.pdbx_strand_id
1 'polypeptide(L)' 'MEPADIQCALKKARTSQAEIARKLGVSPTTVTYVVTGKSTSRRIATAIAAATGLTLDVLWPGRYSTPKETA' A
#
# COMPACT_ATOMS: atom_id res chain seq x y z
N MET A 1 3.19 8.39 -6.79
CA MET A 1 3.25 7.20 -7.66
C MET A 1 1.86 6.93 -8.22
N GLU A 2 1.76 6.44 -9.46
CA GLU A 2 0.46 6.05 -10.05
C GLU A 2 0.03 4.66 -9.54
N PRO A 3 -1.28 4.37 -9.45
CA PRO A 3 -1.78 3.08 -8.97
C PRO A 3 -1.29 1.89 -9.80
N ALA A 4 -0.99 2.11 -11.09
CA ALA A 4 -0.41 1.09 -11.97
C ALA A 4 1.01 0.69 -11.55
N ASP A 5 1.81 1.64 -11.04
CA ASP A 5 3.18 1.36 -10.61
C ASP A 5 3.18 0.58 -9.28
N ILE A 6 2.27 0.90 -8.35
CA ILE A 6 2.04 0.11 -7.13
C ILE A 6 1.69 -1.35 -7.48
N GLN A 7 0.84 -1.55 -8.50
CA GLN A 7 0.52 -2.90 -8.99
C GLN A 7 1.74 -3.60 -9.60
N CYS A 8 2.58 -2.87 -10.33
CA CYS A 8 3.83 -3.39 -10.88
C CYS A 8 4.80 -3.80 -9.76
N ALA A 9 4.97 -2.97 -8.74
CA ALA A 9 5.78 -3.25 -7.56
C ALA A 9 5.29 -4.50 -6.82
N LEU A 10 3.97 -4.65 -6.62
CA LEU A 10 3.38 -5.86 -6.04
C LEU A 10 3.68 -7.11 -6.87
N LYS A 11 3.50 -7.03 -8.20
CA LYS A 11 3.84 -8.12 -9.12
C LYS A 11 5.33 -8.49 -9.06
N LYS A 12 6.22 -7.50 -9.04
CA LYS A 12 7.67 -7.69 -8.88
C LYS A 12 7.99 -8.40 -7.56
N ALA A 13 7.26 -8.07 -6.49
CA ALA A 13 7.34 -8.72 -5.19
C ALA A 13 6.62 -10.08 -5.11
N ARG A 14 6.19 -10.66 -6.24
CA ARG A 14 5.43 -11.93 -6.30
C ARG A 14 4.17 -11.92 -5.41
N THR A 15 3.57 -10.75 -5.23
CA THR A 15 2.39 -10.56 -4.37
C THR A 15 1.27 -9.84 -5.14
N SER A 16 0.04 -9.99 -4.66
CA SER A 16 -1.14 -9.37 -5.27
C SER A 16 -1.98 -8.65 -4.23
N GLN A 17 -2.80 -7.69 -4.65
CA GLN A 17 -3.76 -7.01 -3.77
C GLN A 17 -4.71 -8.01 -3.08
N ALA A 18 -5.14 -9.05 -3.79
CA ALA A 18 -5.97 -10.12 -3.24
C ALA A 18 -5.24 -10.95 -2.17
N GLU A 19 -3.94 -11.24 -2.35
CA GLU A 19 -3.12 -11.93 -1.34
C GLU A 19 -2.99 -11.10 -0.07
N ILE A 20 -2.76 -9.79 -0.22
CA ILE A 20 -2.69 -8.87 0.91
C ILE A 20 -4.05 -8.74 1.60
N ALA A 21 -5.14 -8.67 0.83
CA ALA A 21 -6.50 -8.68 1.35
C ALA A 21 -6.77 -9.93 2.19
N ARG A 22 -6.41 -11.10 1.66
CA ARG A 22 -6.54 -12.40 2.34
C ARG A 22 -5.70 -12.47 3.61
N LYS A 23 -4.44 -12.01 3.57
CA LYS A 23 -3.56 -11.95 4.76
C LYS A 23 -4.10 -11.04 5.86
N LEU A 24 -4.73 -9.93 5.50
CA LEU A 24 -5.27 -8.96 6.44
C LEU A 24 -6.72 -9.26 6.87
N GLY A 25 -7.40 -10.21 6.21
CA GLY A 25 -8.81 -10.50 6.43
C GLY A 25 -9.74 -9.35 5.99
N VAL A 26 -9.34 -8.58 4.98
CA VAL A 26 -10.12 -7.43 4.46
C VAL A 26 -10.62 -7.69 3.04
N SER A 27 -11.64 -6.95 2.63
CA SER A 27 -12.16 -7.04 1.26
C SER A 27 -11.13 -6.56 0.23
N PRO A 28 -10.95 -7.26 -0.90
CA PRO A 28 -10.02 -6.85 -1.96
C PRO A 28 -10.37 -5.46 -2.53
N THR A 29 -11.65 -5.11 -2.58
CA THR A 29 -12.12 -3.77 -2.97
C THR A 29 -11.55 -2.67 -2.07
N THR A 30 -11.43 -2.91 -0.76
CA THR A 30 -10.83 -1.96 0.18
C THR A 30 -9.35 -1.76 -0.12
N VAL A 31 -8.63 -2.82 -0.49
CA VAL A 31 -7.23 -2.72 -0.91
C VAL A 31 -7.11 -1.91 -2.20
N THR A 32 -7.98 -2.13 -3.18
CA THR A 32 -8.04 -1.34 -4.42
C THR A 32 -8.32 0.13 -4.13
N TYR A 33 -9.24 0.44 -3.21
CA TYR A 33 -9.51 1.83 -2.81
C TYR A 33 -8.28 2.50 -2.20
N VAL A 34 -7.48 1.77 -1.42
CA VAL A 34 -6.23 2.29 -0.86
C VAL A 34 -5.19 2.51 -1.96
N VAL A 35 -4.99 1.55 -2.85
CA VAL A 35 -4.04 1.66 -3.99
C VAL A 35 -4.40 2.80 -4.93
N THR A 36 -5.68 3.01 -5.20
CA THR A 36 -6.18 4.13 -6.04
C THR A 36 -6.26 5.46 -5.29
N GLY A 37 -5.95 5.49 -3.99
CA GLY A 37 -5.98 6.71 -3.18
C GLY A 37 -7.39 7.22 -2.88
N LYS A 38 -8.43 6.42 -3.11
CA LYS A 38 -9.82 6.72 -2.72
C LYS A 38 -10.08 6.51 -1.23
N SER A 39 -9.31 5.64 -0.58
CA SER A 39 -9.37 5.41 0.87
C SER A 39 -7.98 5.42 1.49
N THR A 40 -7.89 5.75 2.77
CA THR A 40 -6.64 5.76 3.54
C THR A 40 -6.74 4.73 4.65
N SER A 41 -5.87 3.73 4.62
CA SER A 41 -5.84 2.69 5.65
C SER A 41 -4.40 2.31 5.95
N ARG A 42 -3.92 2.75 7.12
CA ARG A 42 -2.52 2.56 7.53
C ARG A 42 -2.16 1.08 7.63
N ARG A 43 -3.05 0.21 8.13
CA ARG A 43 -2.83 -1.25 8.16
C ARG A 43 -2.56 -1.84 6.77
N ILE A 44 -3.42 -1.51 5.79
CA ILE A 44 -3.30 -2.03 4.43
C ILE A 44 -2.05 -1.48 3.75
N ALA A 45 -1.83 -0.17 3.87
CA ALA A 45 -0.70 0.49 3.27
C ALA A 45 0.62 -0.03 3.84
N THR A 46 0.72 -0.25 5.16
CA THR A 46 1.91 -0.82 5.80
C THR A 46 2.16 -2.26 5.34
N ALA A 47 1.11 -3.06 5.13
CA ALA A 47 1.28 -4.41 4.59
C ALA A 47 1.78 -4.40 3.14
N ILE A 48 1.29 -3.47 2.30
CA ILE A 48 1.77 -3.27 0.92
C ILE A 48 3.22 -2.81 0.93
N ALA A 49 3.56 -1.84 1.78
CA ALA A 49 4.93 -1.36 1.98
C ALA A 49 5.86 -2.51 2.39
N ALA A 50 5.49 -3.29 3.40
CA ALA A 50 6.26 -4.44 3.85
C ALA A 50 6.41 -5.51 2.76
N ALA A 51 5.38 -5.76 1.95
CA ALA A 51 5.43 -6.74 0.88
C ALA A 51 6.28 -6.28 -0.31
N THR A 52 6.24 -4.99 -0.65
CA THR A 52 7.00 -4.42 -1.78
C THR A 52 8.42 -3.99 -1.39
N GLY A 53 8.72 -3.88 -0.10
CA GLY A 53 9.95 -3.29 0.41
C GLY A 53 10.02 -1.77 0.24
N LEU A 54 8.93 -1.13 -0.17
CA LEU A 54 8.85 0.33 -0.39
C LEU A 54 8.22 1.01 0.84
N THR A 55 8.54 2.27 1.06
CA THR A 55 7.92 3.07 2.12
C THR A 55 6.56 3.60 1.68
N LEU A 56 5.70 3.88 2.67
CA LEU A 56 4.40 4.50 2.47
C LEU A 56 4.47 5.83 1.72
N ASP A 57 5.54 6.59 1.95
CA ASP A 57 5.77 7.89 1.30
C ASP A 57 6.10 7.73 -0.19
N VAL A 58 6.84 6.68 -0.57
CA VAL A 58 7.11 6.37 -1.97
C VAL A 58 5.85 5.90 -2.69
N LEU A 59 5.08 5.01 -2.04
CA LEU A 59 3.85 4.45 -2.59
C LEU A 59 2.72 5.50 -2.66
N TRP A 60 2.53 6.28 -1.61
CA TRP A 60 1.52 7.33 -1.50
C TRP A 60 2.12 8.63 -0.96
N PRO A 61 2.82 9.39 -1.82
CA PRO A 61 3.48 10.63 -1.41
C PRO A 61 2.47 11.62 -0.84
N GLY A 62 2.73 12.10 0.38
CA GLY A 62 1.91 13.09 1.07
C GLY A 62 0.56 12.59 1.64
N ARG A 63 0.22 11.30 1.52
CA ARG A 63 -1.01 10.74 2.13
C ARG A 63 -0.78 10.12 3.49
N TYR A 64 0.36 9.47 3.67
CA TYR A 64 0.81 8.97 4.96
C TYR A 64 2.01 9.79 5.40
N SER A 65 1.83 11.11 5.48
CA SER A 65 2.77 11.96 6.22
C SER A 65 2.78 11.46 7.65
N THR A 66 3.76 10.61 7.96
CA THR A 66 4.13 10.40 9.36
C THR A 66 4.72 11.73 9.79
N PRO A 67 4.24 12.36 10.88
CA PRO A 67 4.98 13.48 11.45
C PRO A 67 6.39 12.95 11.70
N LYS A 68 7.32 13.57 11.00
CA LYS A 68 8.74 13.30 11.04
C LYS A 68 9.19 13.48 12.49
N GLU A 69 9.35 12.39 13.23
CA GLU A 69 9.94 12.43 14.57
C GLU A 69 11.47 12.32 14.40
N THR A 70 12.08 13.51 14.39
CA THR A 70 13.27 13.92 15.15
C THR A 70 14.51 13.03 15.12
N ALA A 71 15.58 13.55 14.53
CA ALA A 71 16.95 13.39 15.01
C ALA A 71 17.69 14.72 14.83
#